data_AF-A0A9D2VJ65-F1
#
_entry.id   AF-A0A9D2VJ65-F1
#
_cell.length_a   1.000
_cell.length_b   1.000
_cell.length_c   1.000
_cell.angle_alpha   90.00
_cell.angle_beta   90.00
_cell.angle_gamma   90.00
#
_symmetry.space_group_name_H-M   'P 1'
#
loop_
_entity.id
_entity.type
_entity.pdbx_description
1 polymer ?
#
loop_
_entity_poly.entity_id
_entity_poly.type
_entity_poly.pdbx_seq_one_letter_code
_entity_poly.pdbx_strand_id
1 'polypeptide(L)'
;MLFNPQRNDYVDAGGPVRYLDDSGLKRPLTAPRQQMAAMAAFVLAAAVIGGILLHSVLDAVNGGAARAQASMEENLARDVSYDLPALAALASLDDASIRQTFADAGYSTVDLSTEEEFPSGGFELAKLPSDVSTVDAGLMYAQGIAQLSAADAARLLKGSWTLTVDRSEALSMNVRYADFSSGDVNAAVQAAVAAEGFDPATVPEDGQGVDEVGNTFMTGTVDVDGSTYTWRVSAIALSEVYDISGLPDSAVYVGIRLTA
;
A
#
# COMPACT_ATOMS: atom_id res chain seq x y z
N MET A 1 -17.18 -36.52 -30.26
CA MET A 1 -17.97 -37.00 -31.41
C MET A 1 -19.04 -37.93 -30.88
N LEU A 2 -20.21 -37.39 -30.57
CA LEU A 2 -21.34 -38.09 -29.96
C LEU A 2 -22.44 -38.20 -31.02
N PHE A 3 -23.02 -39.40 -31.13
CA PHE A 3 -24.11 -39.83 -32.02
C PHE A 3 -23.72 -40.18 -33.46
N ASN A 4 -23.34 -41.44 -33.64
CA ASN A 4 -23.46 -42.10 -34.94
C ASN A 4 -24.95 -42.49 -35.11
N PRO A 5 -25.61 -42.15 -36.23
CA PRO A 5 -27.02 -42.51 -36.43
C PRO A 5 -27.15 -44.03 -36.56
N GLN A 6 -27.78 -44.68 -35.57
CA GLN A 6 -28.14 -46.09 -35.67
C GLN A 6 -29.31 -46.21 -36.67
N ARG A 7 -29.09 -46.94 -37.76
CA ARG A 7 -30.17 -47.37 -38.65
C ARG A 7 -31.05 -48.37 -37.89
N ASN A 8 -32.37 -48.29 -38.11
CA ASN A 8 -33.32 -49.29 -37.61
C ASN A 8 -33.10 -50.60 -38.39
N ASP A 9 -32.30 -51.50 -37.82
CA ASP A 9 -32.09 -52.83 -38.37
C ASP A 9 -33.29 -53.74 -38.00
N TYR A 10 -33.68 -54.60 -38.94
CA TYR A 10 -34.79 -55.55 -38.81
C TYR A 10 -34.23 -56.96 -38.58
N VAL A 11 -34.92 -57.77 -37.77
CA VAL A 11 -34.54 -59.16 -37.51
C VAL A 11 -35.42 -60.10 -38.33
N ASP A 12 -34.81 -60.95 -39.17
CA ASP A 12 -35.53 -61.96 -39.95
C ASP A 12 -35.84 -63.18 -39.07
N ALA A 13 -37.09 -63.27 -38.61
CA ALA A 13 -37.59 -64.35 -37.76
C ALA A 13 -38.14 -65.55 -38.57
N GLY A 14 -37.73 -65.72 -39.83
CA GLY A 14 -38.10 -66.88 -40.67
C GLY A 14 -39.56 -66.94 -41.13
N GLY A 15 -40.32 -65.85 -41.03
CA GLY A 15 -41.70 -65.71 -41.52
C GLY A 15 -41.92 -64.42 -42.33
N PRO A 16 -43.10 -64.22 -42.95
CA PRO A 16 -43.34 -63.13 -43.90
C PRO A 16 -43.42 -61.72 -43.28
N VAL A 17 -43.30 -61.59 -41.96
CA VAL A 17 -43.36 -60.31 -41.23
C VAL A 17 -42.01 -60.06 -40.56
N ARG A 18 -41.42 -58.90 -40.84
CA ARG A 18 -40.15 -58.43 -40.27
C ARG A 18 -40.40 -57.61 -39.01
N TYR A 19 -39.74 -57.99 -37.91
CA TYR A 19 -39.81 -57.26 -36.65
C TYR A 19 -38.65 -56.26 -36.55
N LEU A 20 -38.91 -55.12 -35.92
CA LEU A 20 -37.87 -54.16 -35.55
C LEU A 20 -36.96 -54.78 -34.50
N ASP A 21 -35.65 -54.52 -34.57
CA ASP A 21 -34.68 -55.05 -33.62
C ASP A 21 -35.00 -54.65 -32.17
N ASP A 22 -35.35 -55.65 -31.36
CA ASP A 22 -35.71 -55.50 -29.95
C ASP A 22 -34.49 -55.50 -29.01
N SER A 23 -33.27 -55.68 -29.56
CA SER A 23 -32.04 -55.78 -28.78
C SER A 23 -31.76 -54.53 -27.94
N GLY A 24 -32.19 -53.36 -28.42
CA GLY A 24 -32.13 -52.09 -27.68
C GLY A 24 -33.02 -52.07 -26.44
N LEU A 25 -34.17 -52.76 -26.46
CA LEU A 25 -35.12 -52.86 -25.34
C LEU A 25 -34.67 -53.85 -24.26
N LYS A 26 -33.78 -54.80 -24.61
CA LYS A 26 -33.23 -55.81 -23.69
C LYS A 26 -31.95 -55.35 -22.98
N ARG A 27 -31.49 -54.13 -23.20
CA ARG A 27 -30.33 -53.61 -22.48
C ARG A 27 -30.63 -53.57 -20.97
N PRO A 28 -29.77 -54.16 -20.12
CA PRO A 28 -30.00 -54.14 -18.68
C PRO A 28 -30.03 -52.70 -18.17
N LEU A 29 -31.08 -52.35 -17.44
CA LEU A 29 -31.29 -51.01 -16.86
C LEU A 29 -30.27 -50.66 -15.76
N THR A 30 -29.49 -51.63 -15.30
CA THR A 30 -28.43 -51.46 -14.30
C THR A 30 -27.08 -51.30 -14.99
N ALA A 31 -26.35 -50.23 -14.65
CA ALA A 31 -25.00 -50.02 -15.16
C ALA A 31 -24.08 -51.21 -14.84
N PRO A 32 -23.22 -51.66 -15.78
CA PRO A 32 -22.29 -52.75 -15.53
C PRO A 32 -21.32 -52.37 -14.40
N ARG A 33 -21.01 -53.33 -13.51
CA ARG A 33 -20.26 -53.11 -12.26
C ARG A 33 -18.94 -52.34 -12.44
N GLN A 34 -18.25 -52.55 -13.55
CA GLN A 34 -17.01 -51.84 -13.89
C GLN A 34 -17.22 -50.34 -14.13
N GLN A 35 -18.32 -49.95 -14.77
CA GLN A 35 -18.66 -48.53 -14.98
C GLN A 35 -19.10 -47.85 -13.69
N MET A 36 -19.84 -48.55 -12.82
CA MET A 36 -20.16 -48.02 -11.48
C MET A 36 -18.90 -47.82 -10.63
N ALA A 37 -17.94 -48.75 -10.69
CA ALA A 37 -16.65 -48.61 -10.01
C ALA A 37 -15.85 -47.41 -10.54
N ALA A 38 -15.82 -47.21 -11.87
CA ALA A 38 -15.17 -46.04 -12.48
C ALA A 38 -15.84 -44.72 -12.07
N MET A 39 -17.18 -44.68 -12.03
CA MET A 39 -17.94 -43.53 -11.57
C MET A 39 -17.65 -43.22 -10.10
N ALA A 40 -17.64 -44.23 -9.24
CA ALA A 40 -17.30 -44.07 -7.82
C ALA A 40 -15.87 -43.53 -7.63
N ALA A 41 -14.90 -44.03 -8.40
CA ALA A 41 -13.53 -43.53 -8.39
C ALA A 41 -13.45 -42.05 -8.83
N PHE A 42 -14.22 -41.66 -9.86
CA PHE A 42 -14.30 -40.27 -10.31
C PHE A 42 -14.91 -39.34 -9.25
N VAL A 43 -16.00 -39.77 -8.59
CA VAL A 43 -16.64 -38.99 -7.52
C VAL A 43 -15.68 -38.83 -6.32
N LEU A 44 -14.95 -39.88 -5.97
CA LEU A 44 -13.91 -39.82 -4.92
C LEU A 44 -12.80 -38.85 -5.29
N ALA A 45 -12.26 -38.93 -6.51
CA ALA A 45 -11.23 -38.02 -6.98
C ALA A 45 -11.73 -36.55 -6.97
N ALA A 46 -12.96 -36.31 -7.43
CA ALA A 46 -13.57 -34.99 -7.40
C ALA A 46 -13.78 -34.46 -5.97
N ALA A 47 -14.20 -35.32 -5.03
CA ALA A 47 -14.37 -34.94 -3.64
C ALA A 47 -13.03 -34.60 -2.96
N VAL A 48 -11.96 -35.33 -3.27
CA VAL A 48 -10.61 -35.05 -2.76
C VAL A 48 -10.10 -33.72 -3.32
N ILE A 49 -10.22 -33.48 -4.63
CA ILE A 49 -9.82 -32.22 -5.26
C ILE A 49 -10.63 -31.04 -4.69
N GLY A 50 -11.95 -31.21 -4.57
CA GLY A 50 -12.84 -30.20 -3.98
C GLY A 50 -12.50 -29.90 -2.52
N GLY A 51 -12.16 -30.91 -1.72
CA GLY A 51 -11.72 -30.74 -0.34
C GLY A 51 -10.39 -29.99 -0.21
N ILE A 52 -9.42 -30.29 -1.08
CA ILE A 52 -8.13 -29.59 -1.12
C ILE A 52 -8.33 -28.12 -1.50
N LEU A 53 -9.11 -27.85 -2.55
CA LEU A 53 -9.40 -26.48 -2.98
C LEU A 53 -10.13 -25.71 -1.88
N LEU A 54 -11.16 -26.28 -1.26
CA LEU A 54 -11.89 -25.66 -0.16
C LEU A 54 -10.97 -25.37 1.03
N HIS A 55 -10.12 -26.31 1.41
CA HIS A 55 -9.15 -26.11 2.50
C HIS A 55 -8.18 -24.96 2.19
N SER A 56 -7.66 -24.90 0.95
CA SER A 56 -6.74 -23.83 0.54
C SER A 56 -7.40 -22.44 0.57
N VAL A 57 -8.68 -22.34 0.19
CA VAL A 57 -9.44 -21.09 0.27
C VAL A 57 -9.71 -20.71 1.73
N LEU A 58 -10.11 -21.68 2.57
CA LEU A 58 -10.37 -21.42 3.98
C LEU A 58 -9.10 -21.00 4.73
N ASP A 59 -7.95 -21.59 4.43
CA ASP A 59 -6.66 -21.21 5.04
C ASP A 59 -6.14 -19.87 4.52
N ALA A 60 -6.36 -19.56 3.23
CA ALA A 60 -6.06 -18.24 2.70
C ALA A 60 -6.91 -17.15 3.37
N VAL A 61 -8.20 -17.41 3.63
CA VAL A 61 -9.10 -16.45 4.29
C VAL A 61 -8.82 -16.33 5.79
N ASN A 62 -8.68 -17.46 6.50
CA ASN A 62 -8.53 -17.46 7.95
C ASN A 62 -7.09 -17.20 8.41
N GLY A 63 -6.09 -17.74 7.71
CA GLY A 63 -4.67 -17.60 8.04
C GLY A 63 -3.99 -16.45 7.31
N GLY A 64 -4.51 -16.00 6.17
CA GLY A 64 -3.94 -14.91 5.38
C GLY A 64 -4.01 -13.56 6.10
N ALA A 65 -5.15 -13.24 6.71
CA ALA A 65 -5.32 -12.00 7.47
C ALA A 65 -4.36 -11.93 8.67
N ALA A 66 -4.24 -13.02 9.43
CA ALA A 66 -3.31 -13.10 10.56
C ALA A 66 -1.84 -12.96 10.14
N ARG A 67 -1.44 -13.58 9.01
CA ARG A 67 -0.08 -13.43 8.45
C ARG A 67 0.17 -12.01 7.95
N ALA A 68 -0.79 -11.39 7.27
CA ALA A 68 -0.66 -10.02 6.78
C ALA A 68 -0.56 -9.02 7.94
N GLN A 69 -1.36 -9.20 9.00
CA GLN A 69 -1.26 -8.41 10.22
C GLN A 69 0.09 -8.61 10.90
N ALA A 70 0.57 -9.85 11.03
CA ALA A 70 1.88 -10.12 11.63
C ALA A 70 3.02 -9.48 10.83
N SER A 71 3.00 -9.54 9.50
CA SER A 71 4.01 -8.87 8.65
C SER A 71 3.95 -7.35 8.77
N MET A 72 2.76 -6.76 8.88
CA MET A 72 2.61 -5.34 9.16
C MET A 72 3.18 -4.99 10.54
N GLU A 73 2.81 -5.72 11.59
CA GLU A 73 3.31 -5.49 12.95
C GLU A 73 4.83 -5.64 13.02
N GLU A 74 5.41 -6.61 12.31
CA GLU A 74 6.87 -6.75 12.15
C GLU A 74 7.46 -5.51 11.48
N ASN A 75 6.87 -5.03 10.38
CA ASN A 75 7.31 -3.81 9.71
C ASN A 75 7.20 -2.56 10.60
N LEU A 76 6.17 -2.50 11.45
CA LEU A 76 5.98 -1.43 12.43
C LEU A 76 6.86 -1.59 13.68
N ALA A 77 7.40 -2.79 13.95
CA ALA A 77 8.31 -3.03 15.06
C ALA A 77 9.79 -2.79 14.69
N ARG A 78 10.12 -2.70 13.38
CA ARG A 78 11.48 -2.40 12.90
C ARG A 78 12.02 -1.12 13.54
N ASP A 79 13.26 -1.14 14.02
CA ASP A 79 13.94 0.06 14.49
C ASP A 79 14.45 0.85 13.27
N VAL A 80 13.70 1.87 12.86
CA VAL A 80 14.00 2.69 11.68
C VAL A 80 13.97 4.15 12.11
N SER A 81 15.09 4.84 11.92
CA SER A 81 15.14 6.28 12.09
C SER A 81 14.56 7.00 10.89
N TYR A 82 13.78 8.05 11.15
CA TYR A 82 13.33 8.97 10.12
C TYR A 82 14.51 9.82 9.61
N ASP A 83 15.39 10.26 10.51
CA ASP A 83 16.45 11.23 10.25
C ASP A 83 15.89 12.44 9.48
N LEU A 84 14.91 13.12 10.09
CA LEU A 84 14.22 14.24 9.46
C LEU A 84 15.20 15.38 9.18
N PRO A 85 15.18 15.97 7.98
CA PRO A 85 16.04 17.10 7.67
C PRO A 85 15.48 18.38 8.32
N ALA A 86 16.30 19.07 9.11
CA ALA A 86 15.91 20.35 9.70
C ALA A 86 15.78 21.43 8.61
N LEU A 87 14.55 21.90 8.36
CA LEU A 87 14.26 22.81 7.25
C LEU A 87 14.99 24.15 7.37
N ALA A 88 15.13 24.66 8.60
CA ALA A 88 15.86 25.89 8.85
C ALA A 88 17.33 25.81 8.41
N ALA A 89 17.97 24.63 8.54
CA ALA A 89 19.35 24.42 8.11
C ALA A 89 19.50 24.32 6.58
N LEU A 90 18.41 24.01 5.87
CA LEU A 90 18.40 23.88 4.42
C LEU A 90 17.99 25.17 3.69
N ALA A 91 17.34 26.11 4.39
CA ALA A 91 16.75 27.30 3.79
C ALA A 91 17.74 28.19 3.02
N SER A 92 19.00 28.26 3.45
CA SER A 92 20.05 29.05 2.79
C SER A 92 20.83 28.29 1.70
N LEU A 93 20.57 26.99 1.53
CA LEU A 93 21.23 26.17 0.52
C LEU A 93 20.50 26.23 -0.82
N ASP A 94 21.22 26.00 -1.91
CA ASP A 94 20.65 25.73 -3.23
C ASP A 94 20.25 24.24 -3.38
N ASP A 95 19.47 23.94 -4.41
CA ASP A 95 18.90 22.59 -4.61
C ASP A 95 19.96 21.49 -4.78
N ALA A 96 21.10 21.80 -5.42
CA ALA A 96 22.19 20.85 -5.58
C ALA A 96 22.91 20.60 -4.25
N SER A 97 23.13 21.67 -3.46
CA SER A 97 23.70 21.57 -2.11
C SER A 97 22.82 20.79 -1.14
N ILE A 98 21.48 20.95 -1.22
CA ILE A 98 20.54 20.15 -0.42
C ILE A 98 20.65 18.67 -0.78
N ARG A 99 20.62 18.34 -2.08
CA ARG A 99 20.74 16.95 -2.55
C ARG A 99 22.10 16.33 -2.17
N GLN A 100 23.17 17.10 -2.26
CA GLN A 100 24.50 16.65 -1.84
C GLN A 100 24.55 16.34 -0.34
N THR A 101 23.89 17.16 0.50
CA THR A 101 23.78 16.92 1.94
C THR A 101 23.17 15.53 2.23
N PHE A 102 22.13 15.15 1.50
CA PHE A 102 21.50 13.82 1.65
C PHE A 102 22.34 12.67 1.08
N ALA A 103 23.05 12.92 -0.03
CA ALA A 103 23.97 11.95 -0.59
C ALA A 103 25.15 11.67 0.35
N ASP A 104 25.72 12.71 0.97
CA ASP A 104 26.80 12.61 1.95
C ASP A 104 26.35 11.93 3.24
N ALA A 105 25.08 12.10 3.63
CA ALA A 105 24.44 11.36 4.71
C ALA A 105 24.16 9.89 4.37
N GLY A 106 24.37 9.48 3.11
CA GLY A 106 24.17 8.10 2.65
C GLY A 106 22.71 7.69 2.48
N TYR A 107 21.79 8.67 2.34
CA TYR A 107 20.38 8.36 2.16
C TYR A 107 20.11 7.72 0.79
N SER A 108 19.29 6.67 0.79
CA SER A 108 18.69 6.17 -0.44
C SER A 108 17.49 7.04 -0.77
N THR A 109 17.50 7.68 -1.93
CA THR A 109 16.47 8.65 -2.31
C THR A 109 15.89 8.37 -3.69
N VAL A 110 14.61 8.69 -3.87
CA VAL A 110 13.91 8.66 -5.16
C VAL A 110 13.51 10.08 -5.52
N ASP A 111 13.89 10.53 -6.72
CA ASP A 111 13.43 11.79 -7.27
C ASP A 111 12.00 11.62 -7.79
N LEU A 112 11.09 12.44 -7.26
CA LEU A 112 9.68 12.45 -7.62
C LEU A 112 9.31 13.70 -8.42
N SER A 113 10.29 14.56 -8.73
CA SER A 113 10.07 15.82 -9.42
C SER A 113 9.57 15.59 -10.84
N THR A 114 8.63 16.42 -11.27
CA THR A 114 8.29 16.56 -12.70
C THR A 114 8.73 17.93 -13.20
N GLU A 115 9.16 18.01 -14.48
CA GLU A 115 9.56 19.30 -15.10
C GLU A 115 8.40 20.32 -15.12
N GLU A 116 7.16 19.84 -15.07
CA GLU A 116 5.94 20.67 -15.03
C GLU A 116 5.70 21.29 -13.65
N GLU A 117 6.06 20.62 -12.56
CA GLU A 117 5.85 21.08 -11.18
C GLU A 117 6.89 22.12 -10.74
N PHE A 118 8.12 22.04 -11.24
CA PHE A 118 9.22 22.92 -10.83
C PHE A 118 9.86 23.67 -12.02
N PRO A 119 9.10 24.45 -12.80
CA PRO A 119 9.58 25.09 -14.03
C PRO A 119 10.65 26.17 -13.80
N SER A 120 10.72 26.72 -12.58
CA SER A 120 11.60 27.82 -12.19
C SER A 120 12.60 27.45 -11.09
N GLY A 121 12.74 26.15 -10.78
CA GLY A 121 13.60 25.63 -9.72
C GLY A 121 12.81 25.05 -8.55
N GLY A 122 13.48 24.25 -7.72
CA GLY A 122 12.84 23.36 -6.76
C GLY A 122 12.86 21.89 -7.20
N PHE A 123 12.38 21.02 -6.31
CA PHE A 123 12.30 19.59 -6.54
C PHE A 123 11.44 18.87 -5.49
N GLU A 124 11.08 17.63 -5.78
CA GLU A 124 10.51 16.68 -4.83
C GLU A 124 11.38 15.43 -4.72
N LEU A 125 11.74 15.05 -3.49
CA LEU A 125 12.64 13.94 -3.21
C LEU A 125 12.09 13.13 -2.03
N ALA A 126 11.99 11.82 -2.19
CA ALA A 126 11.64 10.91 -1.11
C ALA A 126 12.86 10.15 -0.60
N LYS A 127 13.11 10.17 0.72
CA LYS A 127 14.06 9.28 1.38
C LYS A 127 13.40 7.94 1.64
N LEU A 128 14.09 6.85 1.31
CA LEU A 128 13.62 5.49 1.52
C LEU A 128 14.13 4.92 2.84
N PRO A 129 13.36 4.00 3.47
CA PRO A 129 13.87 3.15 4.53
C PRO A 129 15.03 2.29 4.00
N SER A 130 15.98 1.94 4.86
CA SER A 130 17.22 1.23 4.48
C SER A 130 17.01 -0.17 3.91
N ASP A 131 15.84 -0.76 4.16
CA ASP A 131 15.43 -2.10 3.72
C ASP A 131 14.45 -2.07 2.53
N VAL A 132 14.22 -0.90 1.93
CA VAL A 132 13.43 -0.73 0.71
C VAL A 132 14.35 -0.29 -0.42
N SER A 133 14.40 -1.07 -1.50
CA SER A 133 15.19 -0.71 -2.67
C SER A 133 14.51 0.38 -3.50
N THR A 134 15.27 1.14 -4.28
CA THR A 134 14.72 2.17 -5.19
C THR A 134 13.78 1.59 -6.25
N VAL A 135 14.04 0.35 -6.69
CA VAL A 135 13.18 -0.36 -7.65
C VAL A 135 11.85 -0.73 -7.02
N ASP A 136 11.86 -1.30 -5.80
CA ASP A 136 10.64 -1.65 -5.08
C ASP A 136 9.82 -0.41 -4.74
N ALA A 137 10.48 0.64 -4.26
CA ALA A 137 9.84 1.93 -3.98
C ALA A 137 9.20 2.50 -5.25
N GLY A 138 9.91 2.48 -6.39
CA GLY A 138 9.37 2.94 -7.67
C GLY A 138 8.08 2.21 -8.08
N LEU A 139 8.01 0.89 -7.87
CA LEU A 139 6.80 0.11 -8.10
C LEU A 139 5.67 0.49 -7.12
N MET A 140 6.00 0.66 -5.84
CA MET A 140 5.02 1.05 -4.81
C MET A 140 4.44 2.44 -5.07
N TYR A 141 5.27 3.42 -5.44
CA TYR A 141 4.82 4.75 -5.83
C TYR A 141 3.96 4.73 -7.10
N ALA A 142 4.36 3.94 -8.11
CA ALA A 142 3.59 3.79 -9.35
C ALA A 142 2.22 3.11 -9.13
N GLN A 143 2.12 2.18 -8.19
CA GLN A 143 0.85 1.58 -7.75
C GLN A 143 -0.02 2.59 -6.99
N GLY A 144 0.59 3.55 -6.32
CA GLY A 144 -0.06 4.52 -5.44
C GLY A 144 -0.14 3.99 -4.00
N ILE A 145 0.31 4.82 -3.05
CA ILE A 145 0.44 4.45 -1.63
C ILE A 145 -0.89 3.93 -1.04
N ALA A 146 -2.00 4.57 -1.36
CA ALA A 146 -3.33 4.17 -0.87
C ALA A 146 -3.79 2.79 -1.40
N GLN A 147 -3.16 2.26 -2.45
CA GLN A 147 -3.48 0.94 -3.01
C GLN A 147 -2.55 -0.16 -2.50
N LEU A 148 -1.59 0.15 -1.63
CA LEU A 148 -0.68 -0.82 -1.04
C LEU A 148 -1.39 -1.67 0.03
N SER A 149 -0.85 -2.86 0.28
CA SER A 149 -1.22 -3.62 1.47
C SER A 149 -0.72 -2.89 2.73
N ALA A 150 -1.38 -3.09 3.89
CA ALA A 150 -0.90 -2.52 5.15
C ALA A 150 0.57 -2.90 5.45
N ALA A 151 0.99 -4.11 5.10
CA ALA A 151 2.37 -4.55 5.29
C ALA A 151 3.34 -3.77 4.39
N ASP A 152 3.05 -3.61 3.11
CA ASP A 152 3.91 -2.86 2.18
C ASP A 152 3.93 -1.36 2.50
N ALA A 153 2.76 -0.81 2.86
CA ALA A 153 2.64 0.56 3.31
C ALA A 153 3.45 0.81 4.59
N ALA A 154 3.33 -0.04 5.61
CA ALA A 154 4.15 0.05 6.82
C ALA A 154 5.64 -0.11 6.51
N ARG A 155 6.00 -0.94 5.53
CA ARG A 155 7.40 -1.11 5.10
C ARG A 155 7.95 0.17 4.48
N LEU A 156 7.21 0.78 3.56
CA LEU A 156 7.61 1.98 2.83
C LEU A 156 7.54 3.25 3.69
N LEU A 157 6.42 3.46 4.38
CA LEU A 157 6.11 4.70 5.09
C LEU A 157 6.90 4.86 6.39
N LYS A 158 7.18 3.76 7.10
CA LYS A 158 7.94 3.84 8.33
C LYS A 158 9.40 4.16 8.04
N GLY A 159 9.80 5.37 8.42
CA GLY A 159 11.15 5.89 8.23
C GLY A 159 11.42 6.50 6.85
N SER A 160 10.41 6.64 6.00
CA SER A 160 10.49 7.52 4.83
C SER A 160 9.96 8.90 5.15
N TRP A 161 10.40 9.86 4.33
CA TRP A 161 9.84 11.19 4.27
C TRP A 161 10.00 11.72 2.85
N THR A 162 9.14 12.65 2.48
CA THR A 162 9.21 13.36 1.20
C THR A 162 9.47 14.82 1.47
N LEU A 163 10.56 15.34 0.91
CA LEU A 163 10.88 16.77 0.91
C LEU A 163 10.46 17.37 -0.44
N THR A 164 9.69 18.43 -0.38
CA THR A 164 9.43 19.32 -1.52
C THR A 164 10.08 20.66 -1.25
N VAL A 165 10.81 21.17 -2.23
CA VAL A 165 11.37 22.52 -2.26
C VAL A 165 10.77 23.22 -3.47
N ASP A 166 10.12 24.36 -3.26
CA ASP A 166 9.61 25.23 -4.31
C ASP A 166 10.24 26.62 -4.16
N ARG A 167 10.70 27.18 -5.27
CA ARG A 167 11.34 28.51 -5.35
C ARG A 167 10.73 29.37 -6.45
N SER A 168 9.57 29.00 -6.96
CA SER A 168 8.93 29.66 -8.10
C SER A 168 8.57 31.13 -7.84
N GLU A 169 8.08 31.44 -6.63
CA GLU A 169 7.80 32.81 -6.17
C GLU A 169 8.68 33.19 -4.98
N ALA A 170 8.60 32.40 -3.91
CA ALA A 170 9.36 32.52 -2.69
C ALA A 170 9.75 31.12 -2.20
N LEU A 171 10.72 31.02 -1.29
CA LEU A 171 11.11 29.72 -0.75
C LEU A 171 9.96 29.11 0.04
N SER A 172 9.52 27.93 -0.38
CA SER A 172 8.60 27.06 0.36
C SER A 172 9.19 25.67 0.42
N MET A 173 9.50 25.20 1.63
CA MET A 173 9.97 23.84 1.88
C MET A 173 8.91 23.07 2.67
N ASN A 174 8.73 21.80 2.35
CA ASN A 174 7.76 20.94 3.03
C ASN A 174 8.31 19.52 3.19
N VAL A 175 8.42 19.03 4.41
CA VAL A 175 8.72 17.63 4.73
C VAL A 175 7.44 16.94 5.16
N ARG A 176 7.11 15.82 4.50
CA ARG A 176 5.92 15.02 4.78
C ARG A 176 6.31 13.59 5.12
N TYR A 177 5.74 13.03 6.19
CA TYR A 177 6.03 11.66 6.61
C TYR A 177 4.86 11.05 7.39
N ALA A 178 4.84 9.72 7.51
CA ALA A 178 3.90 9.03 8.38
C ALA A 178 4.58 8.67 9.70
N ASP A 179 4.00 9.10 10.81
CA ASP A 179 4.42 8.79 12.17
C ASP A 179 3.57 7.65 12.74
N PHE A 180 4.23 6.55 13.11
CA PHE A 180 3.60 5.39 13.75
C PHE A 180 3.86 5.33 15.26
N SER A 181 4.57 6.30 15.83
CA SER A 181 5.13 6.27 17.17
C SER A 181 4.48 7.24 18.16
N SER A 182 4.04 8.42 17.72
CA SER A 182 3.47 9.43 18.62
C SER A 182 2.09 9.06 19.18
N GLY A 183 1.36 8.18 18.51
CA GLY A 183 0.09 7.63 18.99
C GLY A 183 -1.14 8.53 18.76
N ASP A 184 -0.97 9.85 18.71
CA ASP A 184 -2.02 10.81 18.37
C ASP A 184 -1.45 12.06 17.66
N VAL A 185 -2.36 12.83 17.05
CA VAL A 185 -2.01 14.01 16.23
C VAL A 185 -1.37 15.14 17.03
N ASN A 186 -1.74 15.34 18.31
CA ASN A 186 -1.16 16.41 19.13
C ASN A 186 0.28 16.06 19.52
N ALA A 187 0.51 14.81 19.93
CA ALA A 187 1.84 14.31 20.24
C ALA A 187 2.75 14.38 19.01
N ALA A 188 2.25 14.02 17.83
CA ALA A 188 3.00 14.09 16.58
C ALA A 188 3.42 15.53 16.22
N VAL A 189 2.52 16.51 16.37
CA VAL A 189 2.86 17.93 16.18
C VAL A 189 3.96 18.38 17.14
N GLN A 190 3.84 18.06 18.42
CA GLN A 190 4.85 18.44 19.42
C GLN A 190 6.20 17.78 19.16
N ALA A 191 6.20 16.51 18.77
CA ALA A 191 7.42 15.78 18.42
C ALA A 191 8.12 16.39 17.20
N ALA A 192 7.37 16.75 16.16
CA ALA A 192 7.91 17.40 14.97
C ALA A 192 8.45 18.81 15.25
N VAL A 193 7.73 19.63 16.04
CA VAL A 193 8.22 20.94 16.50
C VAL A 193 9.55 20.81 17.24
N ALA A 194 9.65 19.83 18.15
CA ALA A 194 10.88 19.56 18.88
C ALA A 194 12.01 19.04 17.98
N ALA A 195 11.70 18.18 17.00
CA ALA A 195 12.69 17.61 16.07
C ALA A 195 13.32 18.68 15.17
N GLU A 196 12.54 19.65 14.73
CA GLU A 196 13.04 20.82 13.96
C GLU A 196 13.76 21.85 14.83
N GLY A 197 13.59 21.78 16.16
CA GLY A 197 14.13 22.78 17.08
C GLY A 197 13.41 24.12 17.02
N PHE A 198 12.15 24.15 16.57
CA PHE A 198 11.35 25.36 16.58
C PHE A 198 11.04 25.80 18.00
N ASP A 199 11.12 27.11 18.26
CA ASP A 199 10.83 27.68 19.57
C ASP A 199 9.31 27.87 19.74
N PRO A 200 8.66 27.14 20.67
CA PRO A 200 7.22 27.29 20.91
C PRO A 200 6.84 28.71 21.39
N ALA A 201 7.79 29.51 21.87
CA ALA A 201 7.53 30.88 22.28
C ALA A 201 7.24 31.83 21.09
N THR A 202 7.55 31.42 19.86
CA THR A 202 7.21 32.21 18.65
C THR A 202 5.80 31.94 18.12
N VAL A 203 5.08 31.00 18.74
CA VAL A 203 3.69 30.68 18.40
C VAL A 203 2.77 31.79 18.93
N PRO A 204 2.02 32.50 18.06
CA PRO A 204 1.05 33.50 18.50
C PRO A 204 -0.15 32.85 19.19
N GLU A 205 -1.01 33.65 19.83
CA GLU A 205 -2.20 33.16 20.57
C GLU A 205 -3.11 32.26 19.72
N ASP A 206 -3.31 32.62 18.45
CA ASP A 206 -4.08 31.84 17.44
C ASP A 206 -3.18 30.93 16.57
N GLY A 207 -1.92 30.73 16.98
CA GLY A 207 -0.90 29.98 16.24
C GLY A 207 -1.01 28.46 16.36
N GLN A 208 -2.06 27.95 17.00
CA GLN A 208 -2.27 26.52 17.18
C GLN A 208 -3.76 26.20 17.20
N GLY A 209 -4.13 25.00 16.74
CA GLY A 209 -5.53 24.58 16.75
C GLY A 209 -5.81 23.52 15.70
N VAL A 210 -7.08 23.43 15.30
CA VAL A 210 -7.53 22.56 14.20
C VAL A 210 -7.99 23.45 13.06
N ASP A 211 -7.48 23.23 11.84
CA ASP A 211 -7.86 24.00 10.66
C ASP A 211 -9.18 23.52 10.03
N GLU A 212 -9.64 24.21 8.98
CA GLU A 212 -10.93 23.95 8.33
C GLU A 212 -11.03 22.55 7.69
N VAL A 213 -9.88 21.93 7.41
CA VAL A 213 -9.81 20.58 6.82
C VAL A 213 -9.47 19.51 7.86
N GLY A 214 -9.43 19.87 9.15
CA GLY A 214 -9.29 18.92 10.26
C GLY A 214 -7.85 18.65 10.70
N ASN A 215 -6.84 19.34 10.17
CA ASN A 215 -5.48 19.16 10.65
C ASN A 215 -5.29 19.85 11.98
N THR A 216 -4.71 19.14 12.94
CA THR A 216 -4.14 19.77 14.13
C THR A 216 -2.83 20.43 13.73
N PHE A 217 -2.61 21.70 14.09
CA PHE A 217 -1.41 22.42 13.68
C PHE A 217 -0.84 23.31 14.78
N MET A 218 0.43 23.67 14.59
CA MET A 218 1.14 24.72 15.31
C MET A 218 1.97 25.53 14.30
N THR A 219 2.03 26.84 14.46
CA THR A 219 2.77 27.74 13.57
C THR A 219 3.43 28.85 14.35
N GLY A 220 4.60 29.27 13.90
CA GLY A 220 5.38 30.35 14.49
C GLY A 220 6.42 30.86 13.52
N THR A 221 7.43 31.54 14.04
CA THR A 221 8.53 32.07 13.24
C THR A 221 9.88 31.53 13.67
N VAL A 222 10.84 31.56 12.75
CA VAL A 222 12.23 31.22 12.98
C VAL A 222 13.11 32.17 12.17
N ASP A 223 14.22 32.62 12.74
CA ASP A 223 15.22 33.41 12.02
C ASP A 223 16.29 32.48 11.44
N VAL A 224 16.55 32.61 10.15
CA VAL A 224 17.62 31.90 9.45
C VAL A 224 18.46 32.93 8.71
N ASP A 225 19.73 33.04 9.11
CA ASP A 225 20.69 33.98 8.52
C ASP A 225 20.18 35.45 8.45
N GLY A 226 19.41 35.89 9.47
CA GLY A 226 18.84 37.24 9.55
C GLY A 226 17.58 37.46 8.71
N SER A 227 17.03 36.40 8.11
CA SER A 227 15.73 36.40 7.45
C SER A 227 14.71 35.66 8.30
N THR A 228 13.54 36.27 8.51
CA THR A 228 12.45 35.64 9.27
C THR A 228 11.60 34.76 8.35
N TYR A 229 11.49 33.48 8.70
CA TYR A 229 10.63 32.51 8.05
C TYR A 229 9.44 32.18 8.95
N THR A 230 8.32 31.82 8.32
CA THR A 230 7.17 31.22 9.00
C THR A 230 7.29 29.71 8.91
N TRP A 231 7.17 29.02 10.05
CA TRP A 231 7.07 27.57 10.08
C TRP A 231 5.65 27.14 10.46
N ARG A 232 5.21 26.00 9.93
CA ARG A 232 3.96 25.35 10.32
C ARG A 232 4.17 23.85 10.38
N VAL A 233 3.84 23.26 11.52
CA VAL A 233 3.72 21.81 11.68
C VAL A 233 2.24 21.47 11.72
N SER A 234 1.81 20.52 10.90
CA SER A 234 0.43 20.05 10.85
C SER A 234 0.38 18.53 10.84
N ALA A 235 -0.62 17.96 11.51
CA ALA A 235 -0.83 16.53 11.59
C ALA A 235 -2.31 16.17 11.48
N ILE A 236 -2.58 15.02 10.86
CA ILE A 236 -3.91 14.42 10.73
C ILE A 236 -3.79 12.90 10.79
N ALA A 237 -4.88 12.18 11.08
CA ALA A 237 -4.87 10.72 11.00
C ALA A 237 -4.41 10.26 9.61
N LEU A 238 -3.55 9.25 9.55
CA LEU A 238 -2.97 8.78 8.29
C LEU A 238 -4.07 8.33 7.30
N SER A 239 -5.17 7.78 7.80
CA SER A 239 -6.33 7.34 7.02
C SER A 239 -7.02 8.47 6.24
N GLU A 240 -6.91 9.72 6.68
CA GLU A 240 -7.47 10.88 5.97
C GLU A 240 -6.67 11.23 4.71
N VAL A 241 -5.41 10.75 4.64
CA VAL A 241 -4.51 10.96 3.48
C VAL A 241 -4.39 9.68 2.66
N TYR A 242 -4.16 8.55 3.32
CA TYR A 242 -4.06 7.23 2.73
C TYR A 242 -4.99 6.26 3.48
N ASP A 243 -6.16 6.00 2.90
CA ASP A 243 -7.13 5.04 3.44
C ASP A 243 -6.68 3.59 3.17
N ILE A 244 -5.68 3.13 3.95
CA ILE A 244 -5.09 1.80 3.83
C ILE A 244 -5.62 0.90 4.95
N SER A 245 -6.50 -0.02 4.56
CA SER A 245 -7.10 -0.98 5.48
C SER A 245 -6.03 -1.83 6.18
N GLY A 246 -6.09 -1.87 7.51
CA GLY A 246 -5.24 -2.70 8.36
C GLY A 246 -4.12 -1.94 9.08
N LEU A 247 -3.78 -0.71 8.66
CA LEU A 247 -2.86 0.14 9.42
C LEU A 247 -3.50 0.59 10.75
N PRO A 248 -2.68 0.88 11.79
CA PRO A 248 -3.22 1.29 13.08
C PRO A 248 -3.87 2.68 12.98
N ASP A 249 -5.01 2.85 13.64
CA ASP A 249 -5.74 4.13 13.71
C ASP A 249 -4.93 5.24 14.40
N SER A 250 -3.89 4.86 15.15
CA SER A 250 -2.94 5.77 15.80
C SER A 250 -1.85 6.28 14.86
N ALA A 251 -1.80 5.83 13.61
CA ALA A 251 -0.86 6.34 12.62
C ALA A 251 -1.26 7.75 12.20
N VAL A 252 -0.26 8.63 12.10
CA VAL A 252 -0.47 10.06 11.85
C VAL A 252 0.32 10.47 10.61
N TYR A 253 -0.29 11.25 9.73
CA TYR A 253 0.40 11.95 8.67
C TYR A 253 0.86 13.32 9.17
N VAL A 254 2.16 13.60 9.07
CA VAL A 254 2.77 14.84 9.55
C VAL A 254 3.35 15.61 8.38
N GLY A 255 3.09 16.91 8.33
CA GLY A 255 3.70 17.86 7.42
C GLY A 255 4.40 18.98 8.20
N ILE A 256 5.64 19.27 7.84
CA ILE A 256 6.44 20.36 8.38
C ILE A 256 6.74 21.29 7.22
N ARG A 257 6.29 22.54 7.32
CA ARG A 257 6.46 23.56 6.28
C ARG A 257 7.27 24.74 6.79
N LEU A 258 8.17 25.24 5.96
CA LEU A 258 8.90 26.49 6.15
C LEU A 258 8.70 27.39 4.92
N THR A 259 8.28 28.63 5.13
CA THR A 259 8.03 29.60 4.05
C THR A 259 8.67 30.95 4.35
N ALA A 260 9.28 31.55 3.33
CA ALA A 260 9.79 32.92 3.36
C ALA A 260 8.66 33.97 3.34
#